data_AF-A0A2D5B9H1-F1
#
_entry.id   AF-A0A2D5B9H1-F1
#
_cell.length_a   1.000
_cell.length_b   1.000
_cell.length_c   1.000
_cell.angle_alpha   90.00
_cell.angle_beta   90.00
_cell.angle_gamma   90.00
#
_symmetry.space_group_name_H-M   'P 1'
#
loop_
_entity.id
_entity.type
_entity.pdbx_description
1 polymer ?
#
loop_
_entity_poly.entity_id
_entity_poly.type
_entity_poly.pdbx_seq_one_letter_code
_entity_poly.pdbx_strand_id
1 'polypeptide(L)'
;MWYPSGMSSVQRMWLVPPRTTATWPPSTCIDTTGGVSGTGANGRGIPPGESNVDNASRMQNIRDLLVSPDRAAAFYTVVSMTQENPIMISRLVQTMLFIAILALAGCQKEFSDADLVFITPDQGKELVASPEGSLFRKAKPNVWVDPRRSEFYIAGHIPGAINVPYKDIAEEWEELGGYGVVIVYGQTYNDPLAEAMSKSLMEYGLGDIQTLKGGLEAWTRAGLPLTKGRKP
;
A
#
# COMPACT_ATOMS: atom_id res chain seq x y z
N MET A 1 -19.93 16.12 28.01
CA MET A 1 -20.12 16.95 26.80
C MET A 1 -21.40 17.75 27.00
N TRP A 2 -21.27 19.02 27.36
CA TRP A 2 -22.39 19.94 27.62
C TRP A 2 -22.88 20.55 26.29
N TYR A 3 -24.19 20.52 26.02
CA TYR A 3 -24.81 21.24 24.90
C TYR A 3 -25.69 22.37 25.45
N PRO A 4 -25.52 23.62 24.99
CA PRO A 4 -26.37 24.74 25.41
C PRO A 4 -27.74 24.71 24.72
N SER A 5 -28.77 25.09 25.48
CA SER A 5 -30.18 25.11 25.07
C SER A 5 -30.50 26.37 24.26
N GLY A 6 -30.97 26.24 23.01
CA GLY A 6 -31.45 27.40 22.26
C GLY A 6 -31.53 27.29 20.73
N MET A 7 -32.00 26.18 20.16
CA MET A 7 -32.21 26.08 18.70
C MET A 7 -33.64 25.67 18.34
N SER A 8 -34.24 26.42 17.41
CA SER A 8 -35.61 26.27 16.92
C SER A 8 -35.78 25.05 15.99
N SER A 9 -37.02 24.60 15.82
CA SER A 9 -37.41 23.31 15.23
C SER A 9 -37.07 23.10 13.75
N VAL A 10 -36.43 24.04 13.06
CA VAL A 10 -36.12 23.96 11.62
C VAL A 10 -34.65 23.59 11.34
N GLN A 11 -33.79 23.50 12.36
CA GLN A 11 -32.37 23.10 12.22
C GLN A 11 -32.07 21.66 12.67
N ARG A 12 -33.10 20.83 12.93
CA ARG A 12 -32.95 19.44 13.42
C ARG A 12 -32.97 18.35 12.34
N MET A 13 -32.78 18.72 11.07
CA MET A 13 -33.01 17.86 9.89
C MET A 13 -31.74 17.35 9.18
N TRP A 14 -30.53 17.63 9.69
CA TRP A 14 -29.26 17.25 9.05
C TRP A 14 -28.29 16.47 9.96
N LEU A 15 -28.81 15.66 10.88
CA LEU A 15 -28.01 14.80 11.75
C LEU A 15 -28.59 13.39 11.82
N VAL A 16 -28.61 12.67 10.70
CA VAL A 16 -28.64 11.19 10.66
C VAL A 16 -27.93 10.70 9.39
N PRO A 17 -26.71 10.17 9.45
CA PRO A 17 -26.15 9.43 8.31
C PRO A 17 -26.90 8.09 8.12
N PRO A 18 -27.18 7.67 6.88
CA PRO A 18 -27.88 6.43 6.60
C PRO A 18 -27.06 5.20 7.02
N ARG A 19 -27.76 4.27 7.68
CA ARG A 19 -27.26 2.97 8.13
C ARG A 19 -27.10 2.07 6.90
N THR A 20 -25.94 2.07 6.25
CA THR A 20 -25.62 1.14 5.15
C THR A 20 -24.86 -0.06 5.70
N THR A 21 -25.57 -1.16 5.95
CA THR A 21 -24.99 -2.48 6.16
C THR A 21 -24.53 -3.03 4.81
N ALA A 22 -23.29 -2.76 4.43
CA ALA A 22 -22.61 -3.43 3.32
C ALA A 22 -21.88 -4.67 3.86
N THR A 23 -22.59 -5.79 3.96
CA THR A 23 -21.99 -7.10 4.18
C THR A 23 -21.43 -7.60 2.85
N TRP A 24 -20.12 -7.57 2.71
CA TRP A 24 -19.42 -8.27 1.63
C TRP A 24 -19.53 -9.78 1.86
N PRO A 25 -19.96 -10.59 0.88
CA PRO A 25 -19.84 -12.03 0.98
C PRO A 25 -18.37 -12.46 0.81
N PRO A 26 -17.90 -13.47 1.57
CA PRO A 26 -16.55 -13.99 1.41
C PRO A 26 -16.39 -14.66 0.04
N SER A 27 -15.26 -14.38 -0.60
CA SER A 27 -14.78 -15.06 -1.80
C SER A 27 -14.67 -16.56 -1.53
N THR A 28 -15.63 -17.34 -2.03
CA THR A 28 -15.55 -18.79 -2.09
C THR A 28 -14.50 -19.20 -3.12
N CYS A 29 -13.43 -19.81 -2.63
CA CYS A 29 -12.49 -20.59 -3.43
C CYS A 29 -13.25 -21.77 -4.03
N ILE A 30 -13.32 -21.88 -5.36
CA ILE A 30 -13.82 -23.07 -6.03
C ILE A 30 -12.63 -23.97 -6.34
N ASP A 31 -12.55 -25.05 -5.56
CA ASP A 31 -11.79 -26.25 -5.84
C ASP A 31 -12.62 -27.14 -6.78
N THR A 32 -12.04 -27.61 -7.88
CA THR A 32 -12.66 -28.63 -8.75
C THR A 32 -11.69 -29.77 -8.96
N THR A 33 -11.57 -30.63 -7.96
CA THR A 33 -11.38 -32.07 -8.18
C THR A 33 -12.73 -32.73 -8.49
N GLY A 34 -12.74 -33.63 -9.48
CA GLY A 34 -13.94 -34.11 -10.14
C GLY A 34 -14.76 -35.18 -9.41
N GLY A 35 -15.76 -35.71 -10.11
CA GLY A 35 -16.57 -36.83 -9.61
C GLY A 35 -17.90 -36.99 -10.33
N VAL A 36 -17.98 -38.06 -11.14
CA VAL A 36 -19.04 -38.49 -12.06
C VAL A 36 -20.37 -38.87 -11.38
N SER A 37 -21.43 -38.87 -12.21
CA SER A 37 -22.72 -39.61 -12.16
C SER A 37 -23.94 -38.71 -11.88
N GLY A 38 -25.05 -38.76 -12.60
CA GLY A 38 -25.51 -39.62 -13.70
C GLY A 38 -27.05 -39.63 -13.70
N THR A 39 -27.63 -39.75 -14.91
CA THR A 39 -29.02 -40.12 -15.27
C THR A 39 -30.08 -39.02 -15.47
N GLY A 40 -30.85 -39.20 -16.55
CA GLY A 40 -32.25 -38.75 -16.62
C GLY A 40 -32.68 -37.99 -17.87
N ALA A 41 -32.78 -38.69 -19.00
CA ALA A 41 -33.31 -38.21 -20.28
C ALA A 41 -34.76 -37.66 -20.20
N ASN A 42 -35.10 -36.73 -21.11
CA ASN A 42 -36.31 -36.78 -21.95
C ASN A 42 -36.26 -35.71 -23.06
N GLY A 43 -36.37 -36.16 -24.31
CA GLY A 43 -36.17 -35.37 -25.51
C GLY A 43 -37.35 -34.50 -25.96
N ARG A 44 -37.06 -33.60 -26.91
CA ARG A 44 -38.00 -33.02 -27.87
C ARG A 44 -37.26 -32.76 -29.19
N GLY A 45 -37.90 -33.13 -30.29
CA GLY A 45 -37.30 -33.38 -31.60
C GLY A 45 -36.80 -32.16 -32.38
N ILE A 46 -35.99 -32.46 -33.39
CA ILE A 46 -35.42 -31.54 -34.38
C ILE A 46 -36.39 -31.46 -35.57
N PRO A 47 -36.87 -30.27 -35.98
CA PRO A 47 -37.52 -30.08 -37.27
C PRO A 47 -36.47 -29.94 -38.40
N PRO A 48 -36.81 -30.31 -39.65
CA PRO A 48 -35.84 -30.54 -40.72
C PRO A 48 -35.42 -29.28 -41.49
N GLY A 49 -34.13 -29.25 -41.82
CA GLY A 49 -33.49 -28.71 -43.03
C GLY A 49 -34.04 -27.44 -43.69
N GLU A 50 -33.46 -26.29 -43.34
CA GLU A 50 -33.48 -25.10 -44.20
C GLU A 50 -32.54 -25.28 -45.40
N SER A 51 -33.00 -24.77 -46.54
CA SER A 51 -32.44 -25.00 -47.87
C SER A 51 -31.16 -24.20 -48.16
N ASN A 52 -30.34 -24.70 -49.09
CA ASN A 52 -29.04 -24.14 -49.46
C ASN A 52 -29.10 -22.79 -50.22
N VAL A 53 -30.28 -22.18 -50.37
CA VAL A 53 -30.46 -20.87 -51.04
C VAL A 53 -30.25 -19.71 -50.06
N ASP A 54 -30.43 -19.94 -48.75
CA ASP A 54 -30.31 -18.89 -47.73
C ASP A 54 -28.86 -18.56 -47.34
N ASN A 55 -27.91 -19.44 -47.64
CA ASN A 55 -26.48 -19.21 -47.36
C ASN A 55 -25.78 -18.33 -48.40
N ALA A 56 -26.26 -18.28 -49.65
CA ALA A 56 -25.66 -17.46 -50.69
C ALA A 56 -25.94 -15.95 -50.47
N SER A 57 -27.15 -15.62 -50.02
CA SER A 57 -27.57 -14.24 -49.72
C SER A 57 -26.89 -13.64 -48.48
N ARG A 58 -26.39 -14.48 -47.56
CA ARG A 58 -25.64 -14.02 -46.37
C ARG A 58 -24.17 -13.72 -46.66
N MET A 59 -23.59 -14.26 -47.73
CA MET A 59 -22.19 -14.00 -48.12
C MET A 59 -22.01 -12.73 -48.98
N GLN A 60 -23.06 -12.25 -49.66
CA GLN A 60 -22.99 -10.98 -50.40
C GLN A 60 -23.05 -9.75 -49.47
N ASN A 61 -23.76 -9.83 -48.34
CA ASN A 61 -23.87 -8.73 -47.38
C ASN A 61 -22.60 -8.43 -46.56
N ILE A 62 -21.61 -9.32 -46.52
CA ILE A 62 -20.35 -9.06 -45.79
C ILE A 62 -19.38 -8.21 -46.65
N ARG A 63 -19.46 -8.32 -47.98
CA ARG A 63 -18.60 -7.51 -48.88
C ARG A 63 -19.03 -6.05 -48.95
N ASP A 64 -20.32 -5.76 -48.79
CA ASP A 64 -20.85 -4.40 -48.82
C ASP A 64 -20.64 -3.62 -47.51
N LEU A 65 -20.28 -4.31 -46.42
CA LEU A 65 -19.91 -3.69 -45.13
C LEU A 65 -18.46 -3.21 -45.05
N LEU A 66 -17.62 -3.58 -46.03
CA LEU A 66 -16.20 -3.19 -46.09
C LEU A 66 -15.91 -2.09 -47.12
N VAL A 67 -16.92 -1.63 -47.88
CA VAL A 67 -16.77 -0.55 -48.86
C VAL A 67 -17.88 0.50 -48.67
N SER A 68 -18.07 0.97 -47.43
CA SER A 68 -18.83 2.21 -47.20
C SER A 68 -17.88 3.42 -47.32
N PRO A 69 -18.20 4.41 -48.18
CA PRO A 69 -17.34 5.58 -48.41
C PRO A 69 -17.14 6.47 -47.17
N ASP A 70 -17.96 6.31 -46.13
CA ASP A 70 -17.89 7.12 -44.91
C ASP A 70 -16.78 6.71 -43.93
N ARG A 71 -16.28 5.46 -43.98
CA ARG A 71 -15.14 5.05 -43.13
C ARG A 71 -13.78 5.40 -43.73
N ALA A 72 -13.72 5.59 -45.05
CA ALA A 72 -12.54 6.08 -45.73
C ALA A 72 -12.23 7.54 -45.35
N ALA A 73 -13.25 8.38 -45.14
CA ALA A 73 -13.08 9.78 -44.75
C ALA A 73 -12.45 9.96 -43.35
N ALA A 74 -12.76 9.08 -42.40
CA ALA A 74 -12.13 9.09 -41.08
C ALA A 74 -10.65 8.68 -41.14
N PHE A 75 -10.32 7.71 -41.99
CA PHE A 75 -8.94 7.28 -42.22
C PHE A 75 -8.14 8.35 -42.99
N TYR A 76 -8.76 9.00 -43.99
CA TYR A 76 -8.13 10.05 -44.78
C TYR A 76 -7.89 11.34 -43.98
N THR A 77 -8.76 11.68 -43.02
CA THR A 77 -8.58 12.85 -42.13
C THR A 77 -7.40 12.67 -41.17
N VAL A 78 -7.22 11.46 -40.62
CA VAL A 78 -6.06 11.16 -39.75
C VAL A 78 -4.76 11.11 -40.56
N VAL A 79 -4.79 10.58 -41.78
CA VAL A 79 -3.62 10.54 -42.68
C VAL A 79 -3.29 11.93 -43.25
N SER A 80 -4.26 12.78 -43.56
CA SER A 80 -4.00 14.13 -44.08
C SER A 80 -3.46 15.08 -43.00
N MET A 81 -3.83 14.90 -41.73
CA MET A 81 -3.18 15.60 -40.60
C MET A 81 -1.70 15.23 -40.45
N THR A 82 -1.25 14.09 -41.01
CA THR A 82 0.17 13.71 -41.00
C THR A 82 1.00 14.32 -42.13
N GLN A 83 0.37 15.01 -43.08
CA GLN A 83 1.02 15.42 -44.33
C GLN A 83 1.54 16.87 -44.33
N GLU A 84 1.40 17.63 -43.24
CA GLU A 84 1.81 19.04 -43.25
C GLU A 84 3.21 19.31 -42.69
N ASN A 85 3.80 18.47 -41.83
CA ASN A 85 5.20 18.63 -41.38
C ASN A 85 5.79 17.36 -40.72
N PRO A 86 6.58 16.51 -41.41
CA PRO A 86 7.13 15.28 -40.83
C PRO A 86 8.11 15.54 -39.66
N ILE A 87 8.77 16.70 -39.66
CA ILE A 87 9.67 17.14 -38.57
C ILE A 87 8.87 17.43 -37.27
N MET A 88 7.68 18.02 -37.40
CA MET A 88 6.82 18.33 -36.24
C MET A 88 6.30 17.06 -35.58
N ILE A 89 5.92 16.06 -36.37
CA ILE A 89 5.40 14.78 -35.87
C ILE A 89 6.51 14.00 -35.16
N SER A 90 7.72 13.95 -35.73
CA SER A 90 8.86 13.30 -35.08
C SER A 90 9.20 13.94 -33.73
N ARG A 91 9.17 15.28 -33.64
CA ARG A 91 9.36 16.01 -32.39
C ARG A 91 8.23 15.74 -31.40
N LEU A 92 6.98 15.68 -31.86
CA LEU A 92 5.82 15.37 -31.02
C LEU A 92 5.89 13.94 -30.45
N VAL A 93 6.29 12.96 -31.26
CA VAL A 93 6.46 11.58 -30.81
C VAL A 93 7.64 11.46 -29.84
N GLN A 94 8.76 12.14 -30.11
CA GLN A 94 9.91 12.18 -29.21
C GLN A 94 9.57 12.85 -27.87
N THR A 95 8.81 13.95 -27.85
CA THR A 95 8.39 14.60 -26.61
C THR A 95 7.37 13.74 -25.85
N MET A 96 6.41 13.11 -26.54
CA MET A 96 5.47 12.17 -25.91
C MET A 96 6.18 10.96 -25.31
N LEU A 97 7.20 10.41 -26.00
CA LEU A 97 8.03 9.33 -25.47
C LEU A 97 8.84 9.79 -24.25
N PHE A 98 9.40 11.00 -24.28
CA PHE A 98 10.14 11.55 -23.14
C PHE A 98 9.24 11.78 -21.92
N ILE A 99 8.02 12.31 -22.13
CA ILE A 99 7.01 12.48 -21.09
C ILE A 99 6.57 11.12 -20.53
N ALA A 100 6.36 10.10 -21.40
CA ALA A 100 6.03 8.75 -20.96
C ALA A 100 7.15 8.10 -20.14
N ILE A 101 8.43 8.31 -20.50
CA ILE A 101 9.59 7.85 -19.73
C ILE A 101 9.66 8.55 -18.37
N LEU A 102 9.45 9.87 -18.31
CA LEU A 102 9.41 10.61 -17.05
C LEU A 102 8.25 10.18 -16.14
N ALA A 103 7.10 9.85 -16.71
CA ALA A 103 5.95 9.35 -15.97
C ALA A 103 6.18 7.97 -15.33
N LEU A 104 7.07 7.14 -15.91
CA LEU A 104 7.46 5.84 -15.34
C LEU A 104 8.49 5.95 -14.20
N ALA A 105 9.18 7.08 -14.09
CA ALA A 105 10.20 7.32 -13.05
C ALA A 105 9.63 7.86 -11.73
N GLY A 106 8.32 8.13 -11.66
CA GLY A 106 7.69 8.90 -10.58
C GLY A 106 6.78 8.11 -9.66
N CYS A 107 7.25 7.03 -9.04
CA CYS A 107 6.63 6.53 -7.80
C CYS A 107 7.57 6.86 -6.63
N GLN A 108 7.54 8.11 -6.15
CA GLN A 108 8.11 8.40 -4.84
C GLN A 108 7.16 7.78 -3.81
N LYS A 109 7.58 6.67 -3.20
CA LYS A 109 6.84 6.06 -2.10
C LYS A 109 6.95 7.00 -0.89
N GLU A 110 5.92 7.81 -0.66
CA GLU A 110 5.84 8.61 0.56
C GLU A 110 5.41 7.70 1.71
N PHE A 111 6.25 7.55 2.73
CA PHE A 111 5.90 6.85 3.97
C PHE A 111 5.09 7.81 4.85
N SER A 112 3.83 7.45 5.10
CA SER A 112 2.89 8.29 5.86
C SER A 112 2.73 7.78 7.29
N ASP A 113 2.03 8.53 8.15
CA ASP A 113 1.70 8.14 9.53
C ASP A 113 0.97 6.78 9.59
N ALA A 114 0.22 6.45 8.53
CA ALA A 114 -0.52 5.19 8.40
C ALA A 114 0.40 3.95 8.32
N ASP A 115 1.66 4.11 7.93
CA ASP A 115 2.61 3.01 7.82
C ASP A 115 3.32 2.71 9.16
N LEU A 116 3.15 3.55 10.17
CA LEU A 116 3.76 3.35 11.48
C LEU A 116 3.04 2.25 12.26
N VAL A 117 3.80 1.22 12.62
CA VAL A 117 3.35 0.15 13.52
C VAL A 117 3.68 0.55 14.95
N PHE A 118 2.64 0.79 15.76
CA PHE A 118 2.79 1.13 17.17
C PHE A 118 2.61 -0.09 18.07
N ILE A 119 3.52 -0.25 19.04
CA ILE A 119 3.47 -1.35 20.02
C ILE A 119 3.51 -0.86 21.46
N THR A 120 3.03 -1.72 22.37
CA THR A 120 3.11 -1.49 23.82
C THR A 120 4.45 -1.97 24.40
N PRO A 121 4.83 -1.54 25.62
CA PRO A 121 6.05 -2.02 26.28
C PRO A 121 6.13 -3.54 26.42
N ASP A 122 5.00 -4.21 26.68
CA ASP A 122 4.97 -5.68 26.81
C ASP A 122 5.16 -6.39 25.48
N GLN A 123 4.55 -5.89 24.40
CA GLN A 123 4.77 -6.41 23.06
C GLN A 123 6.23 -6.23 22.61
N GLY A 124 6.81 -5.05 22.84
CA GLY A 124 8.20 -4.81 22.46
C GLY A 124 9.21 -5.63 23.25
N LYS A 125 8.95 -5.89 24.54
CA LYS A 125 9.75 -6.83 25.34
C LYS A 125 9.73 -8.24 24.76
N GLU A 126 8.54 -8.73 24.40
CA GLU A 126 8.41 -10.05 23.80
C GLU A 126 9.22 -10.11 22.51
N LEU A 127 9.04 -9.13 21.62
CA LEU A 127 9.80 -9.05 20.36
C LEU A 127 11.32 -9.06 20.58
N VAL A 128 11.83 -8.34 21.59
CA VAL A 128 13.28 -8.34 21.87
C VAL A 128 13.76 -9.65 22.52
N ALA A 129 12.89 -10.32 23.28
CA ALA A 129 13.20 -11.60 23.94
C ALA A 129 13.18 -12.80 22.98
N SER A 130 12.35 -12.76 21.94
CA SER A 130 12.19 -13.84 20.95
C SER A 130 12.58 -13.39 19.53
N PRO A 131 13.90 -13.34 19.20
CA PRO A 131 14.33 -13.09 17.83
C PRO A 131 13.85 -14.22 16.90
N GLU A 132 12.95 -13.88 15.99
CA GLU A 132 12.44 -14.80 14.99
C GLU A 132 13.56 -15.22 14.01
N GLY A 133 13.76 -16.52 13.87
CA GLY A 133 14.75 -17.13 12.98
C GLY A 133 14.09 -18.08 12.00
N SER A 134 14.59 -18.13 10.76
CA SER A 134 14.15 -19.12 9.79
C SER A 134 15.04 -20.36 9.85
N LEU A 135 14.51 -21.53 9.48
CA LEU A 135 15.28 -22.77 9.32
C LEU A 135 16.52 -22.63 8.44
N PHE A 136 16.52 -21.65 7.52
CA PHE A 136 17.60 -21.40 6.57
C PHE A 136 18.44 -20.14 6.87
N ARG A 137 18.15 -19.40 7.95
CA ARG A 137 18.84 -18.16 8.27
C ARG A 137 18.92 -17.92 9.77
N LYS A 138 20.12 -17.68 10.28
CA LYS A 138 20.34 -17.29 11.68
C LYS A 138 19.48 -16.07 12.02
N ALA A 139 18.73 -16.13 13.11
CA ALA A 139 17.92 -15.03 13.61
C ALA A 139 18.82 -13.80 13.85
N LYS A 140 18.41 -12.65 13.33
CA LYS A 140 19.02 -11.38 13.70
C LYS A 140 18.40 -10.93 15.03
N PRO A 141 19.19 -10.39 15.98
CA PRO A 141 18.63 -9.86 17.20
C PRO A 141 17.75 -8.64 16.90
N ASN A 142 16.72 -8.45 17.70
CA ASN A 142 15.88 -7.26 17.67
C ASN A 142 16.46 -6.21 18.64
N VAL A 143 16.24 -4.93 18.36
CA VAL A 143 16.92 -3.85 19.09
C VAL A 143 16.02 -2.65 19.38
N TRP A 144 16.26 -2.02 20.52
CA TRP A 144 15.66 -0.73 20.87
C TRP A 144 16.53 0.42 20.36
N VAL A 145 15.93 1.44 19.74
CA VAL A 145 16.63 2.62 19.24
C VAL A 145 16.10 3.88 19.90
N ASP A 146 17.01 4.67 20.46
CA ASP A 146 16.74 5.96 21.07
C ASP A 146 17.20 7.10 20.12
N PRO A 147 16.25 7.83 19.49
CA PRO A 147 16.53 8.94 18.59
C PRO A 147 16.87 10.24 19.31
N ARG A 148 16.76 10.30 20.64
CA ARG A 148 16.99 11.52 21.41
C ARG A 148 18.48 11.86 21.42
N ARG A 149 18.78 13.12 21.77
CA ARG A 149 20.17 13.56 21.95
C ARG A 149 20.87 12.73 23.02
N SER A 150 22.17 12.50 22.83
CA SER A 150 22.96 11.60 23.67
C SER A 150 22.94 11.96 25.14
N GLU A 151 22.77 13.24 25.51
CA GLU A 151 22.66 13.65 26.92
C GLU A 151 21.44 13.05 27.61
N PHE A 152 20.31 12.95 26.90
CA PHE A 152 19.08 12.34 27.43
C PHE A 152 19.20 10.83 27.52
N TYR A 153 19.82 10.20 26.53
CA TYR A 153 20.13 8.77 26.58
C TYR A 153 21.02 8.45 27.77
N ILE A 154 22.11 9.21 27.98
CA ILE A 154 23.04 9.00 29.10
C ILE A 154 22.34 9.14 30.45
N ALA A 155 21.42 10.09 30.58
CA ALA A 155 20.64 10.31 31.80
C ALA A 155 19.68 9.15 32.13
N GLY A 156 19.17 8.46 31.11
CA GLY A 156 18.30 7.29 31.25
C GLY A 156 17.72 6.80 29.92
N HIS A 157 17.86 5.51 29.65
CA HIS A 157 17.39 4.82 28.44
C HIS A 157 16.90 3.40 28.74
N ILE A 158 16.20 2.80 27.78
CA ILE A 158 15.77 1.39 27.84
C ILE A 158 17.01 0.48 27.82
N PRO A 159 17.13 -0.52 28.73
CA PRO A 159 18.27 -1.42 28.75
C PRO A 159 18.52 -2.11 27.39
N GLY A 160 19.77 -2.08 26.92
CA GLY A 160 20.14 -2.65 25.62
C GLY A 160 19.77 -1.80 24.41
N ALA A 161 19.26 -0.58 24.61
CA ALA A 161 19.00 0.34 23.50
C ALA A 161 20.28 0.93 22.92
N ILE A 162 20.26 1.19 21.62
CA ILE A 162 21.30 1.94 20.91
C ILE A 162 20.85 3.38 20.76
N ASN A 163 21.73 4.33 21.07
CA ASN A 163 21.47 5.74 20.80
C ASN A 163 21.88 6.06 19.36
N VAL A 164 20.93 6.52 18.55
CA VAL A 164 21.18 7.07 17.21
C VAL A 164 20.46 8.41 17.16
N PRO A 165 21.08 9.52 17.55
CA PRO A 165 20.40 10.81 17.55
C PRO A 165 19.81 11.11 16.17
N TYR A 166 18.57 11.59 16.12
CA TYR A 166 17.89 11.83 14.83
C TYR A 166 18.68 12.76 13.89
N LYS A 167 19.46 13.69 14.45
CA LYS A 167 20.33 14.59 13.68
C LYS A 167 21.44 13.86 12.90
N ASP A 168 21.83 12.67 13.33
CA ASP A 168 22.95 11.89 12.80
C ASP A 168 22.47 10.68 11.99
N ILE A 169 21.15 10.49 11.83
CA ILE A 169 20.56 9.31 11.19
C ILE A 169 21.07 9.10 9.75
N ALA A 170 21.33 10.17 9.02
CA ALA A 170 21.83 10.10 7.64
C ALA A 170 23.20 9.41 7.53
N GLU A 171 23.98 9.44 8.61
CA GLU A 171 25.33 8.86 8.68
C GLU A 171 25.34 7.52 9.43
N GLU A 172 24.44 7.33 10.40
CA GLU A 172 24.48 6.18 11.32
C GLU A 172 23.44 5.08 11.03
N TRP A 173 22.48 5.27 10.12
CA TRP A 173 21.39 4.30 9.90
C TRP A 173 21.88 2.90 9.51
N GLU A 174 23.02 2.78 8.83
CA GLU A 174 23.58 1.52 8.37
C GLU A 174 23.93 0.57 9.52
N GLU A 175 24.29 1.11 10.69
CA GLU A 175 24.57 0.32 11.91
C GLU A 175 23.35 -0.53 12.31
N LEU A 176 22.15 -0.05 12.00
CA LEU A 176 20.90 -0.71 12.33
C LEU A 176 20.54 -1.84 11.34
N GLY A 177 21.20 -1.93 10.18
CA GLY A 177 20.94 -2.96 9.16
C GLY A 177 21.30 -4.39 9.59
N GLY A 178 22.12 -4.53 10.64
CA GLY A 178 22.49 -5.82 11.25
C GLY A 178 21.38 -6.46 12.08
N TYR A 179 20.34 -5.71 12.45
CA TYR A 179 19.27 -6.15 13.33
C TYR A 179 18.06 -6.69 12.56
N GLY A 180 17.20 -7.42 13.27
CA GLY A 180 15.92 -7.92 12.77
C GLY A 180 14.89 -6.79 12.81
N VAL A 181 14.12 -6.78 13.89
CA VAL A 181 13.17 -5.71 14.21
C VAL A 181 13.88 -4.58 14.93
N VAL A 182 13.68 -3.35 14.45
CA VAL A 182 14.16 -2.13 15.08
C VAL A 182 12.98 -1.42 15.73
N ILE A 183 13.06 -1.24 17.05
CA ILE A 183 11.99 -0.65 17.85
C ILE A 183 12.43 0.74 18.31
N VAL A 184 11.87 1.78 17.69
CA VAL A 184 12.17 3.18 17.99
C VAL A 184 11.28 3.67 19.13
N TYR A 185 11.82 4.47 20.05
CA TYR A 185 11.02 5.07 21.12
C TYR A 185 11.39 6.52 21.40
N GLY A 186 10.40 7.33 21.76
CA GLY A 186 10.59 8.71 22.21
C GLY A 186 10.50 8.86 23.72
N GLN A 187 10.26 10.09 24.16
CA GLN A 187 10.00 10.40 25.56
C GLN A 187 8.55 10.11 25.95
N THR A 188 7.60 10.54 25.12
CA THR A 188 6.16 10.61 25.47
C THR A 188 5.28 9.84 24.49
N TYR A 189 3.95 9.97 24.64
CA TYR A 189 2.96 9.21 23.89
C TYR A 189 2.88 9.53 22.39
N ASN A 190 2.88 10.80 22.01
CA ASN A 190 2.94 11.25 20.62
C ASN A 190 4.23 12.03 20.46
N ASP A 191 5.35 11.31 20.36
CA ASP A 191 6.66 11.94 20.20
C ASP A 191 7.00 12.02 18.70
N PRO A 192 6.93 13.22 18.08
CA PRO A 192 7.20 13.37 16.66
C PRO A 192 8.63 12.95 16.29
N LEU A 193 9.56 12.98 17.24
CA LEU A 193 10.94 12.56 17.00
C LEU A 193 11.04 11.06 16.73
N ALA A 194 10.28 10.26 17.49
CA ALA A 194 10.26 8.80 17.32
C ALA A 194 9.57 8.42 16.00
N GLU A 195 8.46 9.08 15.70
CA GLU A 195 7.73 8.87 14.44
C GLU A 195 8.57 9.28 13.23
N ALA A 196 9.26 10.42 13.29
CA ALA A 196 10.16 10.88 12.24
C ALA A 196 11.35 9.92 12.05
N MET A 197 11.96 9.45 13.14
CA MET A 197 13.01 8.43 13.09
C MET A 197 12.50 7.15 12.39
N SER A 198 11.35 6.62 12.81
CA SER A 198 10.78 5.41 12.20
C SER A 198 10.54 5.56 10.70
N LYS A 199 10.00 6.71 10.27
CA LYS A 199 9.81 7.00 8.83
C LYS A 199 11.13 7.09 8.08
N SER A 200 12.10 7.82 8.60
CA SER A 200 13.40 7.93 7.95
C SER A 200 14.10 6.57 7.84
N LEU A 201 14.00 5.69 8.84
CA LEU A 201 14.54 4.33 8.74
C LEU A 201 13.83 3.49 7.66
N MET A 202 12.51 3.63 7.52
CA MET A 202 11.75 3.00 6.44
C MET A 202 12.16 3.54 5.06
N GLU A 203 12.40 4.85 4.95
CA GLU A 203 12.91 5.50 3.74
C GLU A 203 14.31 5.01 3.34
N TYR A 204 15.19 4.77 4.32
CA TYR A 204 16.50 4.15 4.09
C TYR A 204 16.42 2.65 3.75
N GLY A 205 15.22 2.06 3.78
CA GLY A 205 15.00 0.67 3.36
C GLY A 205 15.24 -0.37 4.45
N LEU A 206 15.26 0.03 5.73
CA LEU A 206 15.19 -0.96 6.81
C LEU A 206 13.84 -1.68 6.79
N GLY A 207 13.87 -2.98 7.11
CA GLY A 207 12.72 -3.87 6.93
C GLY A 207 11.62 -3.68 7.97
N ASP A 208 11.85 -4.17 9.19
CA ASP A 208 10.82 -4.23 10.24
C ASP A 208 11.09 -3.15 11.29
N ILE A 209 10.35 -2.04 11.16
CA ILE A 209 10.42 -0.89 12.06
C ILE A 209 9.12 -0.82 12.87
N GLN A 210 9.26 -0.75 14.19
CA GLN A 210 8.13 -0.55 15.09
C GLN A 210 8.40 0.63 16.02
N THR A 211 7.34 1.28 16.49
CA THR A 211 7.43 2.46 17.36
C THR A 211 6.81 2.16 18.71
N LEU A 212 7.55 2.37 19.79
CA LEU A 212 7.04 2.20 21.15
C LEU A 212 6.07 3.33 21.49
N LYS A 213 4.79 2.97 21.56
CA LYS A 213 3.71 3.87 21.96
C LYS A 213 3.89 4.30 23.41
N GLY A 214 3.85 5.60 23.69
CA GLY A 214 4.04 6.09 25.05
C GLY A 214 5.49 6.41 25.43
N GLY A 215 6.47 6.00 24.61
CA GLY A 215 7.89 6.24 24.85
C GLY A 215 8.38 5.75 26.22
N LEU A 216 9.41 6.40 26.74
CA LEU A 216 9.98 6.12 28.06
C LEU A 216 9.00 6.32 29.22
N GLU A 217 8.03 7.21 29.10
CA GLU A 217 7.01 7.38 30.13
C GLU A 217 6.13 6.13 30.26
N ALA A 218 5.70 5.52 29.15
CA ALA A 218 4.96 4.27 29.20
C ALA A 218 5.82 3.10 29.68
N TRP A 219 7.08 3.04 29.28
CA TRP A 219 8.05 2.08 29.81
C TRP A 219 8.16 2.17 31.34
N THR A 220 8.35 3.37 31.87
CA THR A 220 8.47 3.63 33.31
C THR A 220 7.15 3.34 34.03
N ARG A 221 6.01 3.72 33.44
CA ARG A 221 4.67 3.44 33.99
C ARG A 221 4.37 1.95 34.07
N ALA A 222 4.94 1.15 33.17
CA ALA A 222 4.88 -0.31 33.22
C ALA A 222 5.81 -0.92 34.29
N GLY A 223 6.51 -0.09 35.08
CA GLY A 223 7.40 -0.54 36.15
C GLY A 223 8.71 -1.15 35.65
N LEU A 224 9.09 -0.86 34.39
CA LEU A 224 10.28 -1.45 33.77
C LEU A 224 11.54 -0.62 34.08
N PRO A 225 12.71 -1.26 34.20
CA PRO A 225 13.93 -0.60 34.62
C PRO A 225 14.52 0.29 33.52
N LEU A 226 15.25 1.33 33.92
CA LEU A 226 16.07 2.16 33.04
C LEU A 226 17.55 1.93 33.32
N THR A 227 18.36 2.03 32.27
CA THR A 227 19.83 2.03 32.34
C THR A 227 20.37 3.43 32.09
N LYS A 228 21.56 3.71 32.61
CA LYS A 228 22.32 4.94 32.38
C LYS A 228 23.68 4.59 31.80
N GLY A 229 24.25 5.46 30.96
CA GLY A 229 25.55 5.20 30.34
C GLY A 229 25.62 5.69 28.90
N ARG A 230 26.81 5.57 28.30
CA ARG A 230 27.03 5.90 26.88
C ARG A 230 26.62 4.74 25.96
N LYS A 231 26.40 5.07 24.69
CA LYS A 231 26.14 4.12 23.59
C LYS A 231 27.12 2.94 23.72
N PRO A 232 26.64 1.67 23.74
CA PRO A 232 27.50 0.49 23.84
C PRO A 232 28.41 0.31 22.62
#